data_AF-W4SI13-F1
#
_entry.id   AF-W4SI13-F1
#
_cell.length_a   1.000
_cell.length_b   1.000
_cell.length_c   1.000
_cell.angle_alpha   90.00
_cell.angle_beta   90.00
_cell.angle_gamma   90.00
#
_symmetry.space_group_name_H-M   'P 1'
#
loop_
_entity.id
_entity.type
_entity.pdbx_description
1 polymer ?
#
loop_
_entity_poly.entity_id
_entity_poly.type
_entity_poly.pdbx_seq_one_letter_code
_entity_poly.pdbx_strand_id
1 'polypeptide(L)'
;MTFNAVLSVQTSEPVVTRLVRFNEDALMPGEVRVAVEYSTGNDHHAMMVSGGGPIIRRFPLTPGVDLAGVVEASRDAGIAVADRLLVDGRGLHQPHSGGEARKVQGRTVVEVNA
;
A
#
# COMPACT_ATOMS: atom_id res chain seq x y z
N MET A 1 2.96 4.30 16.08
CA MET A 1 4.07 3.29 16.07
C MET A 1 4.81 3.39 14.74
N THR A 2 6.08 2.94 14.61
CA THR A 2 6.82 3.01 13.32
C THR A 2 7.14 1.64 12.74
N PHE A 3 7.10 1.51 11.41
CA PHE A 3 7.42 0.28 10.67
C PHE A 3 8.21 0.57 9.38
N ASN A 4 8.70 -0.46 8.69
CA ASN A 4 9.43 -0.29 7.43
C ASN A 4 8.47 -0.17 6.25
N ALA A 5 8.70 0.81 5.38
CA ALA A 5 7.96 0.98 4.13
C ALA A 5 8.89 1.47 3.02
N VAL A 6 8.56 1.13 1.77
CA VAL A 6 9.15 1.75 0.58
C VAL A 6 8.35 3.01 0.29
N LEU A 7 9.03 4.15 0.16
CA LEU A 7 8.38 5.44 -0.08
C LEU A 7 8.99 6.10 -1.32
N SER A 8 8.13 6.35 -2.31
CA SER A 8 8.47 7.20 -3.45
C SER A 8 8.17 8.66 -3.10
N VAL A 9 9.14 9.53 -3.35
CA VAL A 9 9.04 10.98 -3.13
C VAL A 9 9.41 11.72 -4.41
N GLN A 10 8.65 12.76 -4.73
CA GLN A 10 9.00 13.68 -5.81
C GLN A 10 10.00 14.71 -5.27
N THR A 11 11.15 14.80 -5.93
CA THR A 11 12.12 15.89 -5.71
C THR A 11 12.07 16.87 -6.89
N SER A 12 12.98 17.85 -6.92
CA SER A 12 13.13 18.78 -8.06
C SER A 12 13.52 18.10 -9.38
N GLU A 13 13.99 16.85 -9.33
CA GLU A 13 14.16 15.80 -10.37
C GLU A 13 15.44 15.00 -10.01
N PRO A 14 15.43 13.65 -9.93
CA PRO A 14 14.39 12.65 -10.26
C PRO A 14 13.49 12.22 -9.06
N VAL A 15 12.48 11.37 -9.32
CA VAL A 15 11.76 10.63 -8.27
C VAL A 15 12.76 9.77 -7.51
N VAL A 16 12.66 9.77 -6.18
CA VAL A 16 13.51 8.95 -5.31
C VAL A 16 12.62 7.98 -4.55
N THR A 17 12.92 6.70 -4.68
CA THR A 17 12.31 5.63 -3.88
C THR A 17 13.31 5.11 -2.86
N ARG A 18 12.88 4.98 -1.61
CA ARG A 18 13.76 4.56 -0.51
C ARG A 18 13.01 3.78 0.56
N LEU A 19 13.72 2.91 1.26
CA LEU A 19 13.24 2.28 2.49
C LEU A 19 13.28 3.30 3.63
N VAL A 20 12.16 3.48 4.32
CA VAL A 20 12.02 4.42 5.45
C VAL A 20 11.41 3.75 6.67
N ARG A 21 11.59 4.39 7.83
CA ARG A 21 10.73 4.16 9.00
C ARG A 21 9.50 5.06 8.88
N PHE A 22 8.37 4.46 8.56
CA PHE A 22 7.09 5.13 8.37
C PHE A 22 6.31 5.14 9.68
N ASN A 23 5.67 6.28 10.01
CA ASN A 23 4.79 6.36 11.18
C ASN A 23 3.38 5.89 10.80
N GLU A 24 2.81 4.97 11.57
CA GLU A 24 1.44 4.48 11.43
C GLU A 24 0.40 5.60 11.43
N ASP A 25 0.66 6.69 12.17
CA ASP A 25 -0.25 7.84 12.21
C ASP A 25 -0.30 8.61 10.88
N ALA A 26 0.66 8.37 9.98
CA ALA A 26 0.74 8.95 8.64
C ALA A 26 0.11 8.05 7.56
N LEU A 27 -0.49 6.90 7.94
CA LEU A 27 -1.25 6.09 7.00
C LEU A 27 -2.40 6.90 6.39
N MET A 28 -2.70 6.62 5.13
CA MET A 28 -3.85 7.24 4.47
C MET A 28 -5.15 6.82 5.16
N PRO A 29 -6.18 7.67 5.18
CA PRO A 29 -7.47 7.30 5.74
C PRO A 29 -8.08 6.12 4.98
N GLY A 30 -8.73 5.22 5.72
CA GLY A 30 -9.38 4.02 5.16
C GLY A 30 -10.12 3.23 6.23
N GLU A 31 -10.99 2.31 5.82
CA GLU A 31 -11.88 1.57 6.72
C GLU A 31 -11.21 0.32 7.30
N VAL A 32 -10.30 -0.30 6.54
CA VAL A 32 -9.59 -1.51 6.92
C VAL A 32 -8.10 -1.24 6.97
N ARG A 33 -7.44 -1.70 8.04
CA ARG A 33 -5.99 -1.71 8.21
C ARG A 33 -5.48 -3.14 8.18
N VAL A 34 -4.41 -3.34 7.43
CA VAL A 34 -3.83 -4.65 7.14
C VAL A 34 -2.38 -4.68 7.58
N ALA A 35 -1.98 -5.71 8.32
CA ALA A 35 -0.60 -6.13 8.46
C ALA A 35 -0.19 -6.88 7.19
N VAL A 36 0.65 -6.27 6.37
CA VAL A 36 1.08 -6.84 5.09
C VAL A 36 2.16 -7.89 5.33
N GLU A 37 1.94 -9.08 4.79
CA GLU A 37 2.87 -10.21 4.84
C GLU A 37 3.66 -10.32 3.53
N TYR A 38 2.97 -10.09 2.40
CA TYR A 38 3.54 -10.22 1.06
C TYR A 38 3.05 -9.12 0.13
N SER A 39 3.87 -8.77 -0.86
CA SER A 39 3.55 -7.90 -1.98
C SER A 39 4.31 -8.40 -3.22
N THR A 40 3.95 -7.92 -4.40
CA THR A 40 4.52 -8.35 -5.68
C THR A 40 5.21 -7.18 -6.39
N GLY A 41 6.19 -7.50 -7.24
CA GLY A 41 6.75 -6.57 -8.21
C GLY A 41 6.27 -6.92 -9.61
N ASN A 42 5.72 -5.95 -10.33
CA ASN A 42 5.34 -6.06 -11.74
C ASN A 42 5.85 -4.85 -12.55
N ASP A 43 5.55 -4.80 -13.86
CA ASP A 43 6.02 -3.72 -14.73
C ASP A 43 5.51 -2.33 -14.26
N HIS A 44 4.29 -2.25 -13.72
CA HIS A 44 3.78 -1.01 -13.15
C HIS A 44 4.57 -0.57 -11.90
N HIS A 45 4.98 -1.52 -11.05
CA HIS A 45 5.87 -1.23 -9.92
C HIS A 45 7.20 -0.63 -10.41
N ALA A 46 7.82 -1.24 -11.41
CA ALA A 46 9.10 -0.74 -11.95
C ALA A 46 8.96 0.69 -12.49
N MET A 47 7.85 1.02 -13.14
CA MET A 47 7.51 2.38 -13.58
C MET A 47 7.30 3.34 -12.40
N MET A 48 6.60 2.94 -11.35
CA MET A 48 6.39 3.75 -10.13
C MET A 48 7.69 4.09 -9.40
N VAL A 49 8.63 3.14 -9.33
CA VAL A 49 9.91 3.30 -8.62
C VAL A 49 10.93 4.10 -9.43
N SER A 50 10.94 3.91 -10.76
CA SER A 50 11.84 4.63 -11.66
C SER A 50 11.38 6.06 -11.98
N GLY A 51 10.15 6.43 -11.60
CA GLY A 51 9.52 7.69 -12.02
C GLY A 51 9.11 7.69 -13.51
N GLY A 52 9.02 6.50 -14.13
CA GLY A 52 8.60 6.33 -15.51
C GLY A 52 7.09 6.47 -15.68
N GLY A 53 6.65 7.45 -16.47
CA GLY A 53 5.24 7.64 -16.83
C GLY A 53 4.35 8.17 -15.68
N PRO A 54 3.11 8.58 -15.97
CA PRO A 54 2.23 9.27 -15.01
C PRO A 54 1.47 8.30 -14.06
N ILE A 55 2.17 7.27 -13.54
CA ILE A 55 1.54 6.26 -12.67
C ILE A 55 1.33 6.78 -11.24
N ILE A 56 2.34 7.37 -10.61
CA ILE A 56 2.16 8.06 -9.32
C ILE A 56 1.72 9.49 -9.60
N ARG A 57 0.49 9.84 -9.19
CA ARG A 57 -0.03 11.23 -9.33
C ARG A 57 0.04 12.05 -8.05
N ARG A 58 0.33 11.42 -6.90
CA ARG A 58 0.47 12.08 -5.60
C ARG A 58 1.69 11.52 -4.90
N PHE A 59 2.52 12.42 -4.38
CA PHE A 59 3.65 12.10 -3.53
C PHE A 59 3.46 12.72 -2.14
N PRO A 60 4.08 12.17 -1.08
CA PRO A 60 4.77 10.88 -1.05
C PRO A 60 3.76 9.70 -1.12
N LEU A 61 4.20 8.54 -1.63
CA LEU A 61 3.35 7.35 -1.76
C LEU A 61 4.17 6.07 -1.59
N THR A 62 3.59 5.06 -0.94
CA THR A 62 4.15 3.69 -0.98
C THR A 62 3.72 3.01 -2.29
N PRO A 63 4.65 2.52 -3.11
CA PRO A 63 4.32 1.79 -4.34
C PRO A 63 3.78 0.37 -4.02
N GLY A 64 3.47 -0.41 -5.06
CA GLY A 64 2.95 -1.77 -4.96
C GLY A 64 1.45 -1.83 -5.20
N VAL A 65 1.04 -2.57 -6.24
CA VAL A 65 -0.37 -2.69 -6.62
C VAL A 65 -1.08 -3.88 -5.99
N ASP A 66 -0.31 -4.84 -5.48
CA ASP A 66 -0.82 -6.07 -4.88
C ASP A 66 -0.28 -6.23 -3.45
N LEU A 67 -1.09 -6.80 -2.56
CA LEU A 67 -0.66 -7.22 -1.23
C LEU A 67 -1.46 -8.42 -0.72
N ALA A 68 -0.86 -9.19 0.17
CA ALA A 68 -1.54 -10.19 0.98
C ALA A 68 -1.19 -9.99 2.45
N GLY A 69 -2.14 -10.20 3.34
CA GLY A 69 -1.92 -10.01 4.77
C GLY A 69 -3.12 -10.29 5.64
N VAL A 70 -3.06 -9.79 6.87
CA VAL A 70 -4.06 -10.03 7.92
C VAL A 70 -4.66 -8.70 8.39
N VAL A 71 -5.98 -8.66 8.58
CA VAL A 71 -6.68 -7.48 9.09
C VAL A 71 -6.31 -7.22 10.56
N GLU A 72 -5.71 -6.06 10.84
CA GLU A 72 -5.41 -5.59 12.21
C GLU A 72 -6.56 -4.77 12.81
N ALA A 73 -7.29 -4.03 11.97
CA ALA A 73 -8.43 -3.22 12.39
C ALA A 73 -9.40 -3.04 11.23
N SER A 74 -10.70 -3.05 11.52
CA SER A 74 -11.74 -2.84 10.51
C SER A 74 -12.89 -2.01 11.05
N ARG A 75 -13.45 -1.16 10.19
CA ARG A 75 -14.74 -0.49 10.35
C ARG A 75 -15.77 -0.93 9.31
N ASP A 76 -15.38 -1.86 8.44
CA ASP A 76 -16.24 -2.46 7.43
C ASP A 76 -16.96 -3.67 8.05
N ALA A 77 -18.28 -3.75 7.90
CA ALA A 77 -19.09 -4.83 8.46
C ALA A 77 -18.86 -6.19 7.76
N GLY A 78 -18.32 -6.19 6.55
CA GLY A 78 -18.02 -7.39 5.77
C GLY A 78 -16.58 -7.87 5.89
N ILE A 79 -15.72 -7.20 6.67
CA ILE A 79 -14.31 -7.57 6.85
C ILE A 79 -14.00 -7.54 8.34
N ALA A 80 -13.73 -8.70 8.94
CA ALA A 80 -13.43 -8.84 10.35
C ALA A 80 -11.93 -8.72 10.64
N VAL A 81 -11.62 -8.39 11.89
CA VAL A 81 -10.25 -8.46 12.41
C VAL A 81 -9.80 -9.92 12.39
N ALA A 82 -8.53 -10.15 12.05
CA ALA A 82 -7.88 -11.45 11.83
C ALA A 82 -8.21 -12.16 10.50
N ASP A 83 -9.09 -11.61 9.66
CA ASP A 83 -9.30 -12.14 8.32
C ASP A 83 -8.03 -12.05 7.47
N ARG A 84 -7.86 -13.03 6.60
CA ARG A 84 -6.81 -13.02 5.56
C ARG A 84 -7.37 -12.43 4.28
N LEU A 85 -6.56 -11.60 3.65
CA LEU A 85 -6.97 -10.88 2.45
C LEU A 85 -5.88 -10.88 1.40
N LEU A 86 -6.34 -10.68 0.17
CA LEU A 86 -5.53 -10.42 -1.00
C LEU A 86 -6.08 -9.17 -1.66
N VAL A 87 -5.20 -8.29 -2.11
CA VAL A 87 -5.55 -7.19 -2.99
C VAL A 87 -4.70 -7.32 -4.23
N ASP A 88 -5.35 -7.27 -5.40
CA ASP A 88 -4.71 -7.32 -6.71
C ASP A 88 -5.26 -6.19 -7.59
N GLY A 89 -4.36 -5.47 -8.26
CA GLY A 89 -4.52 -5.00 -9.63
C GLY A 89 -5.53 -3.89 -9.94
N ARG A 90 -6.52 -3.58 -9.09
CA ARG A 90 -7.55 -2.54 -9.40
C ARG A 90 -8.05 -1.71 -8.20
N GLY A 91 -7.54 -1.95 -6.99
CA GLY A 91 -7.95 -1.23 -5.76
C GLY A 91 -6.85 -0.43 -5.08
N LEU A 92 -5.59 -0.85 -5.26
CA LEU A 92 -4.39 -0.23 -4.68
C LEU A 92 -3.56 0.41 -5.78
N HIS A 93 -3.97 1.60 -6.18
CA HIS A 93 -3.13 2.66 -6.76
C HIS A 93 -4.09 3.78 -7.15
N GLN A 94 -3.94 4.91 -6.46
CA GLN A 94 -4.81 6.08 -6.58
C GLN A 94 -6.29 5.85 -6.20
N PRO A 95 -6.78 6.56 -5.16
CA PRO A 95 -6.08 7.58 -4.39
C PRO A 95 -5.21 7.06 -3.24
N HIS A 96 -5.09 5.75 -3.00
CA HIS A 96 -4.47 5.18 -1.79
C HIS A 96 -3.03 4.68 -1.98
N SER A 97 -2.31 4.63 -0.86
CA SER A 97 -0.97 4.03 -0.71
C SER A 97 -1.00 2.53 -1.01
N GLY A 98 0.05 2.04 -1.66
CA GLY A 98 0.20 0.67 -2.14
C GLY A 98 0.82 -0.30 -1.13
N GLY A 99 0.98 -1.55 -1.58
CA GLY A 99 1.35 -2.73 -0.77
C GLY A 99 2.77 -2.80 -0.24
N GLU A 100 3.70 -1.94 -0.67
CA GLU A 100 5.11 -1.98 -0.22
C GLU A 100 5.35 -1.27 1.11
N ALA A 101 4.50 -1.60 2.07
CA ALA A 101 4.53 -1.11 3.42
C ALA A 101 4.12 -2.26 4.33
N ARG A 102 4.77 -2.42 5.49
CA ARG A 102 4.32 -3.46 6.46
C ARG A 102 2.88 -3.27 6.92
N LYS A 103 2.33 -2.06 6.78
CA LYS A 103 0.91 -1.78 7.03
C LYS A 103 0.34 -0.89 5.94
N VAL A 104 -0.90 -1.18 5.55
CA VAL A 104 -1.69 -0.38 4.60
C VAL A 104 -3.07 -0.15 5.18
N GLN A 105 -3.68 0.98 4.84
CA GLN A 105 -5.05 1.31 5.22
C GLN A 105 -5.84 1.80 4.00
N GLY A 106 -7.02 1.23 3.77
CA GLY A 106 -7.81 1.48 2.56
C GLY A 106 -9.24 0.94 2.61
N ARG A 107 -9.97 1.10 1.50
CA ARG A 107 -11.38 0.66 1.33
C ARG A 107 -11.53 -0.58 0.45
N THR A 108 -10.57 -0.85 -0.44
CA THR A 108 -10.67 -1.98 -1.37
C THR A 108 -9.79 -3.11 -0.88
N VAL A 109 -10.42 -4.13 -0.30
CA VAL A 109 -9.79 -5.34 0.20
C VAL A 109 -10.69 -6.50 -0.21
N VAL A 110 -10.12 -7.58 -0.76
CA VAL A 110 -10.86 -8.81 -1.04
C VAL A 110 -10.48 -9.83 0.01
N GLU A 111 -11.47 -10.31 0.76
CA GLU A 111 -11.31 -11.40 1.72
C GLU A 111 -10.97 -12.70 0.95
N VAL A 112 -9.94 -13.42 1.41
CA VAL A 112 -9.60 -14.74 0.90
C VAL A 112 -10.09 -15.76 1.90
N ASN A 113 -11.33 -16.21 1.70
CA ASN A 113 -11.88 -17.34 2.42
C ASN A 113 -11.25 -18.64 1.90
N ALA A 114 -10.45 -19.31 2.74
CA ALA A 114 -9.91 -20.65 2.51
C ALA A 114 -10.69 -21.66 3.35
#